data_AF-A0A1Q4US40-F1
#
_entry.id   AF-A0A1Q4US40-F1
#
_cell.length_a   1.000
_cell.length_b   1.000
_cell.length_c   1.000
_cell.angle_alpha   90.00
_cell.angle_beta   90.00
_cell.angle_gamma   90.00
#
_symmetry.space_group_name_H-M   'P 1'
#
loop_
_entity.id
_entity.type
_entity.pdbx_description
1 polymer ?
#
loop_
_entity_poly.entity_id
_entity_poly.type
_entity_poly.pdbx_seq_one_letter_code
_entity_poly.pdbx_strand_id
1 'polypeptide(L)'
;MTPETCIDALLEKYKKIPDFPFGDWSENFVSFGVLKKLWGEVFSAAAGTNKQGYKALGEATQQKDSYIYQIYESGSRKKFRVTYSEKGGTFHVLTNIVDPGLEDLDEYELGFVVDLERDRLVCCFKMIQYYVSRSIKNDNDLRAMNEMFVDRYGKYFGFENYNPFNSPLFPVTEIEDDDDEELL
;
A
#
# COMPACT_ATOMS: atom_id res chain seq x y z
N MET A 1 5.23 -12.29 -17.51
CA MET A 1 4.30 -12.90 -16.55
C MET A 1 3.30 -11.83 -16.14
N THR A 2 1.99 -12.12 -16.14
CA THR A 2 0.98 -11.13 -15.73
C THR A 2 0.87 -11.08 -14.19
N PRO A 3 0.35 -9.97 -13.62
CA PRO A 3 0.02 -9.90 -12.20
C PRO A 3 -0.82 -11.09 -11.72
N GLU A 4 -1.84 -11.48 -12.48
CA GLU A 4 -2.73 -12.60 -12.18
C GLU A 4 -1.96 -13.90 -12.05
N THR A 5 -1.15 -14.26 -13.05
CA THR A 5 -0.36 -15.49 -13.03
C THR A 5 0.65 -15.51 -11.88
N CYS A 6 1.22 -14.35 -11.52
CA CYS A 6 2.15 -14.25 -10.41
C CYS A 6 1.44 -14.48 -9.07
N ILE A 7 0.30 -13.82 -8.84
CA ILE A 7 -0.49 -13.98 -7.62
C ILE A 7 -1.04 -15.41 -7.51
N ASP A 8 -1.51 -16.01 -8.62
CA ASP A 8 -1.96 -17.40 -8.64
C ASP A 8 -0.85 -18.35 -8.18
N ALA A 9 0.35 -18.23 -8.76
CA ALA A 9 1.50 -19.05 -8.39
C ALA A 9 1.92 -18.87 -6.93
N LEU A 10 1.88 -17.64 -6.42
CA LEU A 10 2.15 -17.35 -5.00
C LEU A 10 1.09 -17.99 -4.12
N LEU A 11 -0.20 -17.75 -4.37
CA LEU A 11 -1.28 -18.33 -3.58
C LEU A 11 -1.24 -19.86 -3.60
N GLU A 12 -0.98 -20.50 -4.74
CA GLU A 12 -0.81 -21.96 -4.83
C GLU A 12 0.35 -22.48 -3.96
N LYS A 13 1.45 -21.73 -3.87
CA LYS A 13 2.58 -22.06 -3.00
C LYS A 13 2.21 -21.91 -1.53
N TYR A 14 1.56 -20.82 -1.14
CA TYR A 14 1.27 -20.50 0.27
C TYR A 14 0.06 -21.24 0.83
N LYS A 15 -0.92 -21.62 0.00
CA LYS A 15 -2.07 -22.46 0.39
C LYS A 15 -1.69 -23.85 0.93
N LYS A 16 -0.46 -24.30 0.66
CA LYS A 16 0.07 -25.59 1.15
C LYS A 16 0.64 -25.51 2.57
N ILE A 17 0.75 -24.31 3.12
CA ILE A 17 1.27 -24.07 4.46
C ILE A 17 0.11 -24.19 5.46
N PRO A 18 0.32 -24.85 6.63
CA PRO A 18 -0.67 -24.90 7.68
C PRO A 18 -1.23 -23.52 8.04
N ASP A 19 -2.48 -23.51 8.48
CA ASP A 19 -3.18 -22.32 8.99
C ASP A 19 -3.43 -21.19 7.97
N PHE A 20 -3.16 -21.41 6.68
CA PHE A 20 -3.60 -20.51 5.61
C PHE A 20 -5.12 -20.22 5.74
N PRO A 21 -5.57 -18.95 5.74
CA PRO A 21 -4.87 -17.74 5.31
C PRO A 21 -4.12 -16.98 6.43
N PHE A 22 -3.59 -17.65 7.44
CA PHE A 22 -2.77 -17.09 8.51
C PHE A 22 -3.52 -16.09 9.42
N GLY A 23 -4.76 -16.39 9.76
CA GLY A 23 -5.55 -15.54 10.67
C GLY A 23 -4.96 -15.43 12.08
N ASP A 24 -4.24 -16.44 12.52
CA ASP A 24 -3.55 -16.47 13.80
C ASP A 24 -2.21 -15.70 13.82
N TRP A 25 -1.86 -14.93 12.78
CA TRP A 25 -0.54 -14.32 12.64
C TRP A 25 -0.07 -13.47 13.83
N SER A 26 -0.99 -12.77 14.51
CA SER A 26 -0.63 -11.93 15.67
C SER A 26 -0.22 -12.74 16.89
N GLU A 27 -0.49 -14.05 16.89
CA GLU A 27 -0.25 -14.97 17.99
C GLU A 27 0.68 -16.15 17.59
N ASN A 28 0.77 -16.45 16.29
CA ASN A 28 1.60 -17.52 15.73
C ASN A 28 2.78 -16.98 14.90
N PHE A 29 4.00 -17.23 15.39
CA PHE A 29 5.24 -16.78 14.76
C PHE A 29 5.46 -17.36 13.36
N VAL A 30 4.99 -18.59 13.12
CA VAL A 30 5.09 -19.23 11.81
C VAL A 30 4.21 -18.49 10.81
N SER A 31 2.94 -18.28 11.15
CA SER A 31 1.98 -17.50 10.34
C SER A 31 2.49 -16.09 10.03
N PHE A 32 3.02 -15.40 11.03
CA PHE A 32 3.63 -14.07 10.86
C PHE A 32 4.83 -14.09 9.90
N GLY A 33 5.76 -15.01 10.09
CA GLY A 33 6.93 -15.15 9.23
C GLY A 33 6.56 -15.49 7.78
N VAL A 34 5.52 -16.30 7.59
CA VAL A 34 4.99 -16.68 6.28
C VAL A 34 4.34 -15.49 5.57
N LEU A 35 3.53 -14.69 6.27
CA LEU A 35 2.94 -13.45 5.74
C LEU A 35 4.02 -12.45 5.32
N LYS A 36 5.03 -12.20 6.17
CA LYS A 36 6.16 -11.31 5.86
C LYS A 36 6.88 -11.76 4.59
N LYS A 37 7.10 -13.07 4.44
CA LYS A 37 7.74 -13.65 3.24
C LYS A 37 6.86 -13.48 2.01
N LEU A 38 5.56 -13.77 2.10
CA LEU A 38 4.61 -13.60 1.00
C LEU A 38 4.65 -12.17 0.47
N TRP A 39 4.55 -11.17 1.35
CA TRP A 39 4.58 -9.77 0.94
C TRP A 39 5.94 -9.32 0.42
N GLY A 40 7.03 -9.86 0.95
CA GLY A 40 8.36 -9.69 0.34
C GLY A 40 8.41 -10.22 -1.10
N GLU A 41 7.79 -11.36 -1.40
CA GLU A 41 7.71 -11.93 -2.75
C GLU A 41 6.77 -11.13 -3.66
N VAL A 42 5.59 -10.71 -3.19
CA VAL A 42 4.65 -9.85 -3.92
C VAL A 42 5.32 -8.53 -4.30
N PHE A 43 5.92 -7.83 -3.33
CA PHE A 43 6.60 -6.57 -3.60
C PHE A 43 7.76 -6.76 -4.58
N SER A 44 8.58 -7.82 -4.40
CA SER A 44 9.72 -8.08 -5.28
C SER A 44 9.29 -8.32 -6.72
N ALA A 45 8.23 -9.10 -6.93
CA ALA A 45 7.73 -9.41 -8.25
C ALA A 45 7.07 -8.19 -8.91
N ALA A 46 6.33 -7.37 -8.15
CA ALA A 46 5.72 -6.15 -8.64
C ALA A 46 6.76 -5.07 -8.96
N ALA A 47 7.72 -4.83 -8.06
CA ALA A 47 8.72 -3.77 -8.23
C ALA A 47 9.77 -4.07 -9.32
N GLY A 48 9.99 -5.35 -9.64
CA GLY A 48 10.95 -5.77 -10.66
C GLY A 48 12.35 -5.21 -10.39
N THR A 49 12.96 -4.56 -11.38
CA THR A 49 14.29 -3.95 -11.25
C THR A 49 14.31 -2.76 -10.28
N ASN A 50 13.19 -2.05 -10.11
CA ASN A 50 13.10 -0.88 -9.23
C ASN A 50 13.19 -1.27 -7.75
N LYS A 51 13.04 -2.56 -7.41
CA LYS A 51 13.22 -3.08 -6.04
C LYS A 51 14.54 -2.63 -5.41
N GLN A 52 15.61 -2.49 -6.19
CA GLN A 52 16.95 -2.13 -5.70
C GLN A 52 16.99 -0.75 -5.01
N GLY A 53 16.06 0.15 -5.34
CA GLY A 53 15.92 1.44 -4.68
C GLY A 53 15.30 1.34 -3.28
N TYR A 54 14.68 0.21 -2.92
CA TYR A 54 13.90 0.08 -1.69
C TYR A 54 14.66 -0.66 -0.59
N LYS A 55 14.54 -0.18 0.64
CA LYS A 55 15.14 -0.75 1.86
C LYS A 55 14.08 -0.92 2.95
N ALA A 56 14.31 -1.86 3.87
CA ALA A 56 13.45 -2.04 5.04
C ALA A 56 13.50 -0.78 5.93
N LEU A 57 12.32 -0.26 6.30
CA LEU A 57 12.21 0.93 7.16
C LEU A 57 12.26 0.59 8.65
N GLY A 58 11.93 -0.65 9.01
CA GLY A 58 11.92 -1.14 10.39
C GLY A 58 11.69 -2.65 10.44
N GLU A 59 11.76 -3.22 11.64
CA GLU A 59 11.41 -4.61 11.87
C GLU A 59 9.92 -4.74 12.16
N ALA A 60 9.20 -5.44 11.27
CA ALA A 60 7.80 -5.82 11.49
C ALA A 60 7.67 -6.55 12.84
N THR A 61 6.71 -6.12 13.67
CA THR A 61 6.43 -6.71 14.97
C THR A 61 5.18 -7.60 14.89
N GLN A 62 5.21 -8.71 15.62
CA GLN A 62 4.08 -9.63 15.72
C GLN A 62 3.05 -9.07 16.72
N GLN A 63 2.32 -8.04 16.30
CA GLN A 63 1.29 -7.39 17.11
C GLN A 63 0.08 -7.10 16.24
N LYS A 64 -1.10 -7.34 16.80
CA LYS A 64 -2.36 -6.94 16.17
C LYS A 64 -2.30 -5.44 15.88
N ASP A 65 -2.60 -5.05 14.65
CA ASP A 65 -2.51 -3.68 14.11
C ASP A 65 -1.10 -3.17 13.72
N SER A 66 -0.05 -3.97 13.91
CA SER A 66 1.28 -3.67 13.38
C SER A 66 1.41 -4.01 11.89
N TYR A 67 2.35 -3.38 11.20
CA TYR A 67 2.68 -3.72 9.83
C TYR A 67 3.37 -5.09 9.77
N ILE A 68 3.03 -5.88 8.75
CA ILE A 68 3.69 -7.15 8.44
C ILE A 68 4.82 -6.97 7.41
N TYR A 69 4.81 -5.85 6.68
CA TYR A 69 5.84 -5.50 5.70
C TYR A 69 5.92 -3.99 5.52
N GLN A 70 7.13 -3.42 5.59
CA GLN A 70 7.36 -1.99 5.40
C GLN A 70 8.73 -1.72 4.79
N ILE A 71 8.77 -0.87 3.77
CA ILE A 71 9.98 -0.46 3.06
C ILE A 71 9.86 0.99 2.62
N TYR A 72 11.00 1.60 2.29
CA TYR A 72 11.11 2.95 1.76
C TYR A 72 12.09 2.99 0.59
N GLU A 73 11.91 3.93 -0.32
CA GLU A 73 12.84 4.18 -1.42
C GLU A 73 13.98 5.10 -0.94
N SER A 74 15.23 4.64 -1.05
CA SER A 74 16.40 5.43 -0.68
C SER A 74 16.54 6.64 -1.61
N GLY A 75 16.53 7.85 -1.04
CA GLY A 75 16.67 9.08 -1.81
C GLY A 75 15.36 9.61 -2.39
N SER A 76 14.21 9.05 -1.99
CA SER A 76 12.90 9.64 -2.27
C SER A 76 12.02 9.64 -1.02
N ARG A 77 10.87 10.31 -1.12
CA ARG A 77 9.85 10.41 -0.07
C ARG A 77 8.88 9.21 -0.05
N LYS A 78 9.15 8.16 -0.83
CA LYS A 78 8.21 7.03 -1.00
C LYS A 78 8.36 5.97 0.07
N LYS A 79 7.23 5.58 0.64
CA LYS A 79 7.06 4.42 1.52
C LYS A 79 6.03 3.45 0.99
N PHE A 80 6.18 2.19 1.36
CA PHE A 80 5.21 1.13 1.13
C PHE A 80 5.00 0.37 2.43
N ARG A 81 3.73 0.20 2.82
CA ARG A 81 3.34 -0.46 4.07
C ARG A 81 2.24 -1.46 3.81
N VAL A 82 2.30 -2.59 4.51
CA VAL A 82 1.23 -3.58 4.54
C VAL A 82 0.93 -3.97 5.98
N THR A 83 -0.34 -3.87 6.33
CA THR A 83 -0.95 -4.44 7.53
C THR A 83 -1.88 -5.57 7.12
N TYR A 84 -1.91 -6.65 7.86
CA TYR A 84 -2.78 -7.79 7.56
C TYR A 84 -4.13 -7.67 8.24
N SER A 85 -5.21 -7.98 7.51
CA SER A 85 -6.57 -8.05 8.05
C SER A 85 -7.26 -9.26 7.47
N GLU A 86 -7.88 -10.09 8.31
CA GLU A 86 -8.65 -11.26 7.87
C GLU A 86 -10.02 -10.90 7.29
N LYS A 87 -10.54 -9.70 7.62
CA LYS A 87 -11.94 -9.33 7.36
C LYS A 87 -12.13 -8.59 6.03
N GLY A 88 -11.12 -8.60 5.16
CA GLY A 88 -11.13 -7.92 3.88
C GLY A 88 -9.99 -6.92 3.76
N GLY A 89 -10.05 -6.08 2.72
CA GLY A 89 -8.99 -5.12 2.45
C GLY A 89 -9.47 -3.69 2.21
N THR A 90 -8.66 -2.75 2.66
CA THR A 90 -8.66 -1.35 2.27
C THR A 90 -7.25 -0.97 1.79
N PHE A 91 -7.15 0.07 0.98
CA PHE A 91 -5.87 0.71 0.72
C PHE A 91 -5.97 2.17 1.12
N HIS A 92 -4.83 2.74 1.48
CA HIS A 92 -4.72 4.16 1.71
C HIS A 92 -3.44 4.64 1.06
N VAL A 93 -3.52 5.82 0.47
CA VAL A 93 -2.31 6.56 0.13
C VAL A 93 -2.29 7.75 1.07
N LEU A 94 -1.50 7.64 2.13
CA LEU A 94 -1.46 8.66 3.18
C LEU A 94 -0.31 9.63 2.91
N THR A 95 -0.54 10.89 3.23
CA THR A 95 0.50 11.91 3.34
C THR A 95 1.14 11.95 4.72
N ASN A 96 0.68 11.16 5.71
CA ASN A 96 1.33 11.03 7.01
C ASN A 96 0.81 9.84 7.82
N ILE A 97 1.68 8.87 8.15
CA ILE A 97 1.61 8.15 9.43
C ILE A 97 2.96 8.32 10.11
N VAL A 98 3.01 9.29 11.01
CA VAL A 98 4.11 9.51 11.95
C VAL A 98 4.16 8.31 12.89
N ASP A 99 5.29 7.59 12.87
CA ASP A 99 5.66 6.72 13.99
C ASP A 99 5.97 7.65 15.19
N PRO A 100 5.41 7.42 16.39
CA PRO A 100 5.62 8.31 17.53
C PRO A 100 7.09 8.27 17.97
N GLY A 101 7.91 9.14 17.38
CA GLY A 101 9.35 9.23 17.61
C GLY A 101 10.19 9.77 16.45
N LEU A 102 9.62 9.96 15.25
CA LEU A 102 10.32 10.55 14.10
C LEU A 102 9.63 11.86 13.69
N GLU A 103 10.31 12.98 13.95
CA GLU A 103 9.91 14.31 13.49
C GLU A 103 10.04 14.42 11.95
N ASP A 104 9.01 15.00 11.33
CA ASP A 104 8.92 15.56 9.99
C ASP A 104 9.60 14.81 8.83
N LEU A 105 8.81 13.97 8.15
CA LEU A 105 9.11 13.58 6.78
C LEU A 105 7.83 13.71 5.95
N ASP A 106 7.77 14.72 5.09
CA ASP A 106 6.80 14.82 3.99
C ASP A 106 6.89 13.55 3.13
N GLU A 107 6.04 12.56 3.37
CA GLU A 107 6.17 11.24 2.75
C GLU A 107 4.95 10.85 1.94
N TYR A 108 5.21 10.22 0.80
CA TYR A 108 4.18 9.57 0.01
C TYR A 108 4.16 8.10 0.46
N GLU A 109 3.09 7.66 1.12
CA GLU A 109 2.97 6.26 1.55
C GLU A 109 1.88 5.54 0.76
N LEU A 110 2.22 4.44 0.08
CA LEU A 110 1.24 3.46 -0.42
C LEU A 110 1.04 2.38 0.64
N GLY A 111 -0.11 2.40 1.31
CA GLY A 111 -0.46 1.48 2.38
C GLY A 111 -1.61 0.53 2.02
N PHE A 112 -1.49 -0.73 2.44
CA PHE A 112 -2.55 -1.72 2.31
C PHE A 112 -2.89 -2.30 3.68
N VAL A 113 -4.19 -2.32 4.03
CA VAL A 113 -4.72 -3.19 5.07
C VAL A 113 -5.46 -4.28 4.32
N VAL A 114 -4.97 -5.51 4.24
CA VAL A 114 -5.50 -6.45 3.24
C VAL A 114 -5.45 -7.89 3.71
N ASP A 115 -6.37 -8.70 3.17
CA ASP A 115 -6.38 -10.15 3.31
C ASP A 115 -5.60 -10.82 2.15
N LEU A 116 -5.70 -12.15 2.04
CA LEU A 116 -5.13 -12.91 0.94
C LEU A 116 -6.15 -13.24 -0.16
N GLU A 117 -7.18 -12.42 -0.32
CA GLU A 117 -8.12 -12.54 -1.44
C GLU A 117 -7.39 -12.23 -2.76
N ARG A 118 -7.61 -13.08 -3.76
CA ARG A 118 -6.84 -13.10 -5.00
C ARG A 118 -6.95 -11.78 -5.77
N ASP A 119 -8.17 -11.30 -5.98
CA ASP A 119 -8.38 -10.12 -6.83
C ASP A 119 -7.83 -8.85 -6.17
N ARG A 120 -7.96 -8.72 -4.83
CA ARG A 120 -7.29 -7.65 -4.07
C ARG A 120 -5.78 -7.73 -4.18
N LEU A 121 -5.19 -8.91 -4.05
CA LEU A 121 -3.73 -9.08 -4.22
C LEU A 121 -3.27 -8.71 -5.63
N VAL A 122 -4.05 -9.03 -6.67
CA VAL A 122 -3.78 -8.58 -8.05
C VAL A 122 -3.84 -7.06 -8.17
N CYS A 123 -4.80 -6.43 -7.52
CA CYS A 123 -4.90 -4.96 -7.48
C CYS A 123 -3.70 -4.35 -6.75
N CYS A 124 -3.33 -4.86 -5.57
CA CYS A 124 -2.12 -4.44 -4.84
C CYS A 124 -0.88 -4.55 -5.73
N PHE A 125 -0.71 -5.67 -6.44
CA PHE A 125 0.41 -5.88 -7.35
C PHE A 125 0.50 -4.79 -8.42
N LYS A 126 -0.62 -4.47 -9.08
CA LYS A 126 -0.69 -3.44 -10.13
C LYS A 126 -0.45 -2.04 -9.55
N MET A 127 -0.98 -1.76 -8.37
CA MET A 127 -0.75 -0.49 -7.66
C MET A 127 0.73 -0.33 -7.28
N ILE A 128 1.37 -1.37 -6.76
CA ILE A 128 2.82 -1.37 -6.48
C ILE A 128 3.62 -1.12 -7.77
N GLN A 129 3.32 -1.83 -8.86
CA GLN A 129 3.97 -1.63 -10.16
C GLN A 129 3.91 -0.18 -10.62
N TYR A 130 2.73 0.44 -10.51
CA TYR A 130 2.54 1.83 -10.88
C TYR A 130 3.31 2.77 -9.95
N TYR A 131 3.18 2.57 -8.64
CA TYR A 131 3.78 3.39 -7.61
C TYR A 131 5.30 3.39 -7.68
N VAL A 132 5.94 2.23 -7.87
CA VAL A 132 7.41 2.14 -7.93
C VAL A 132 7.98 2.69 -9.24
N SER A 133 7.20 2.76 -10.31
CA SER A 133 7.68 3.16 -11.65
C SER A 133 7.51 4.65 -11.95
N ARG A 134 6.81 5.41 -11.10
CA ARG A 134 6.52 6.83 -11.33
C ARG A 134 7.03 7.71 -10.22
N SER A 135 7.75 8.78 -10.53
CA SER A 135 8.10 9.80 -9.55
C SER A 135 6.84 10.56 -9.09
N ILE A 136 6.74 10.82 -7.79
CA ILE A 136 5.73 11.72 -7.21
C ILE A 136 6.50 12.97 -6.78
N LYS A 137 6.25 14.09 -7.45
CA LYS A 137 7.02 15.33 -7.24
C LYS A 137 6.30 16.32 -6.33
N ASN A 138 4.98 16.22 -6.25
CA ASN A 138 4.10 17.10 -5.51
C ASN A 138 2.77 16.40 -5.21
N ASP A 139 1.89 17.10 -4.51
CA ASP A 139 0.60 16.57 -4.07
C ASP A 139 -0.40 16.41 -5.22
N ASN A 140 -0.24 17.15 -6.32
CA ASN A 140 -1.06 16.97 -7.52
C ASN A 140 -0.78 15.62 -8.20
N ASP A 141 0.49 15.23 -8.31
CA ASP A 141 0.87 13.90 -8.81
C ASP A 141 0.30 12.79 -7.93
N LEU A 142 0.33 12.99 -6.61
CA LEU A 142 -0.23 12.06 -5.63
C LEU A 142 -1.74 11.93 -5.78
N ARG A 143 -2.46 13.05 -5.82
CA ARG A 143 -3.92 13.09 -5.99
C ARG A 143 -4.35 12.36 -7.27
N ALA A 144 -3.72 12.67 -8.40
CA ALA A 144 -4.02 12.03 -9.69
C ALA A 144 -3.75 10.52 -9.66
N MET A 145 -2.71 10.07 -8.97
CA MET A 145 -2.46 8.65 -8.76
C MET A 145 -3.55 8.00 -7.90
N ASN A 146 -3.97 8.66 -6.83
CA ASN A 146 -4.96 8.11 -5.92
C ASN A 146 -6.35 8.00 -6.55
N GLU A 147 -6.79 9.04 -7.26
CA GLU A 147 -8.02 9.02 -8.06
C GLU A 147 -8.02 7.84 -9.02
N MET A 148 -6.92 7.66 -9.75
CA MET A 148 -6.77 6.53 -10.65
C MET A 148 -6.84 5.17 -9.93
N PHE A 149 -6.28 5.04 -8.72
CA PHE A 149 -6.41 3.80 -7.94
C PHE A 149 -7.84 3.56 -7.46
N VAL A 150 -8.54 4.59 -6.99
CA VAL A 150 -9.95 4.49 -6.57
C VAL A 150 -10.82 4.11 -7.75
N ASP A 151 -10.69 4.80 -8.89
CA ASP A 151 -11.48 4.54 -10.09
C ASP A 151 -11.29 3.12 -10.63
N ARG A 152 -10.05 2.62 -10.61
CA ARG A 152 -9.73 1.31 -11.20
C ARG A 152 -9.91 0.15 -10.26
N TYR A 153 -9.59 0.32 -8.98
CA TYR A 153 -9.48 -0.77 -8.01
C TYR A 153 -10.43 -0.63 -6.82
N GLY A 154 -11.07 0.53 -6.66
CA GLY A 154 -11.87 0.86 -5.48
C GLY A 154 -12.91 -0.20 -5.10
N LYS A 155 -13.57 -0.79 -6.11
CA LYS A 155 -14.54 -1.87 -5.92
C LYS A 155 -14.04 -3.08 -5.15
N TYR A 156 -12.77 -3.46 -5.36
CA TYR A 156 -12.18 -4.61 -4.68
C TYR A 156 -11.91 -4.34 -3.20
N PHE A 157 -11.83 -3.07 -2.82
CA PHE A 157 -11.53 -2.61 -1.45
C PHE A 157 -12.74 -1.95 -0.77
N GLY A 158 -13.95 -2.14 -1.30
CA GLY A 158 -15.19 -1.65 -0.69
C GLY A 158 -15.46 -0.15 -0.88
N PHE A 159 -14.75 0.52 -1.80
CA PHE A 159 -14.93 1.96 -2.09
C PHE A 159 -16.08 2.25 -3.07
N GLU A 160 -16.79 1.23 -3.58
CA GLU A 160 -17.92 1.41 -4.52
C GLU A 160 -19.03 2.35 -3.99
N ASN A 161 -19.15 2.49 -2.66
CA ASN A 161 -20.14 3.36 -2.00
C ASN A 161 -19.51 4.52 -1.21
N TYR A 162 -18.19 4.70 -1.26
CA TYR A 162 -17.46 5.68 -0.46
C TYR A 162 -16.20 6.13 -1.20
N ASN A 163 -16.22 7.36 -1.71
CA ASN A 163 -15.00 8.03 -2.15
C ASN A 163 -14.33 8.67 -0.92
N PRO A 164 -13.13 8.23 -0.50
CA PRO A 164 -12.45 8.80 0.67
C PRO A 164 -12.13 10.30 0.51
N PHE A 165 -12.09 10.83 -0.71
CA PHE A 165 -11.89 12.26 -1.00
C PHE A 165 -13.16 13.11 -0.80
N ASN A 166 -14.33 12.49 -0.61
CA ASN A 166 -15.58 13.16 -0.22
C ASN A 166 -15.90 12.96 1.27
N SER A 167 -14.97 12.41 2.05
CA SER A 167 -15.15 12.19 3.47
C SER A 167 -14.68 13.39 4.29
N PRO A 168 -15.42 13.81 5.32
CA PRO A 168 -14.99 14.86 6.25
C PRO A 168 -13.66 14.56 6.97
N LEU A 169 -13.18 13.32 6.91
CA LEU A 169 -11.93 12.87 7.54
C LEU A 169 -10.68 13.08 6.66
N PHE A 170 -10.86 13.38 5.37
CA PHE A 170 -9.78 13.72 4.43
C PHE A 170 -10.20 14.94 3.61
N PRO A 171 -10.21 16.15 4.19
CA PRO A 171 -10.53 17.34 3.44
C PRO A 171 -9.48 17.53 2.34
N VAL A 172 -9.93 17.50 1.09
CA VAL A 172 -9.20 18.16 0.02
C VAL A 172 -9.24 19.64 0.40
N THR A 173 -8.13 20.17 0.92
CA THR A 173 -7.96 21.61 0.90
C THR A 173 -7.89 21.97 -0.58
N GLU A 174 -8.98 22.51 -1.11
CA GLU A 174 -8.93 23.26 -2.36
C GLU A 174 -7.78 24.24 -2.19
N ILE A 175 -6.71 24.04 -2.97
CA ILE A 175 -5.76 25.11 -3.19
C ILE A 175 -6.58 26.07 -4.03
N GLU A 176 -7.03 27.16 -3.41
CA GLU A 176 -7.45 28.33 -4.16
C GLU A 176 -6.26 28.66 -5.07
N ASP A 177 -6.45 28.46 -6.37
CA ASP A 177 -5.63 29.14 -7.36
C ASP A 177 -5.84 30.63 -7.06
N ASP A 178 -4.90 31.23 -6.34
CA ASP A 178 -4.66 32.67 -6.37
C ASP A 178 -4.25 32.98 -7.82
N ASP A 179 -5.24 33.01 -8.70
CA ASP A 179 -5.16 33.69 -9.97
C ASP A 179 -4.95 35.17 -9.64
N ASP A 180 -3.67 35.55 -9.63
CA ASP A 180 -3.22 36.87 -10.03
C ASP A 180 -3.94 37.29 -11.31
N GLU A 181 -5.07 38.01 -11.22
CA GLU A 181 -5.51 38.95 -12.23
C GLU A 181 -6.65 39.86 -11.71
N GLU A 182 -6.27 41.01 -11.15
CA GLU A 182 -6.86 42.28 -11.61
C GLU A 182 -5.82 43.39 -11.50
N LEU A 183 -5.06 43.56 -12.59
CA LEU A 183 -4.51 44.85 -12.96
C LEU A 183 -5.70 45.77 -13.31
N LEU A 184 -5.90 46.83 -12.52
CA LEU A 184 -6.11 48.22 -12.97
C LEU A 184 -6.06 49.21 -11.79
#